data_AF-A0A4Y2JZG8-F1
#
_entry.id   AF-A0A4Y2JZG8-F1
#
_cell.length_a   1.000
_cell.length_b   1.000
_cell.length_c   1.000
_cell.angle_alpha   90.00
_cell.angle_beta   90.00
_cell.angle_gamma   90.00
#
_symmetry.space_group_name_H-M   'P 1'
#
loop_
_entity.id
_entity.type
_entity.pdbx_description
1 polymer ?
#
loop_
_entity_poly.entity_id
_entity_poly.type
_entity_poly.pdbx_seq_one_letter_code
_entity_poly.pdbx_strand_id
1 'polypeptide(L)'
;MWKPREKVQCVASFIETKYDAQVQLNFGTQYEREPSSRPTIRACSLIFVLEVEFSVYSLLLFFSKGSDETPKTSTTSGSVKTASSTPLATPSRTVASLDCNKSWSSKDYELVHPGFPEDYSNGMLCRYAIRKNSESVCGLEITFKKFDLETSAGCEKDFLAIGDERLCGSIPSDSVVQYPFDDGSSYIPLVFGTNDNGTKGGFQILFQQISICEEDLN
;
A
#
# COMPACT_ATOMS: atom_id res chain seq x y z
N MET A 1 -12.54 -24.95 14.77
CA MET A 1 -13.05 -24.14 13.65
C MET A 1 -12.10 -22.95 13.52
N TRP A 2 -11.40 -22.80 12.39
CA TRP A 2 -10.33 -21.80 12.23
C TRP A 2 -10.90 -20.39 12.13
N LYS A 3 -10.20 -19.41 12.73
CA LYS A 3 -10.54 -17.98 12.63
C LYS A 3 -10.24 -17.46 11.21
N PRO A 4 -10.95 -16.43 10.72
CA PRO A 4 -10.78 -15.92 9.36
C PRO A 4 -9.33 -15.53 9.01
N ARG A 5 -8.59 -14.91 9.93
CA ARG A 5 -7.16 -14.56 9.75
C ARG A 5 -6.25 -15.77 9.54
N GLU A 6 -6.55 -16.89 10.21
CA GLU A 6 -5.76 -18.12 10.09
C GLU A 6 -6.00 -18.81 8.73
N LYS A 7 -7.17 -18.61 8.13
CA LYS A 7 -7.48 -19.07 6.77
C LYS A 7 -6.76 -18.25 5.70
N VAL A 8 -6.71 -16.93 5.87
CA VAL A 8 -5.99 -16.02 4.96
C VAL A 8 -4.48 -16.30 4.99
N GLN A 9 -3.91 -16.61 6.15
CA GLN A 9 -2.49 -16.98 6.26
C GLN A 9 -2.14 -18.32 5.59
N CYS A 10 -2.96 -19.38 5.72
CA CYS A 10 -2.69 -20.67 5.01
C CYS A 10 -2.90 -20.51 3.48
N VAL A 11 -3.76 -19.60 3.01
CA VAL A 11 -3.88 -19.27 1.58
C VAL A 11 -2.70 -18.43 1.07
N ALA A 12 -2.24 -17.44 1.83
CA ALA A 12 -1.10 -16.60 1.47
C ALA A 12 0.20 -17.42 1.34
N SER A 13 0.49 -18.30 2.31
CA SER A 13 1.66 -19.21 2.22
C SER A 13 1.55 -20.23 1.09
N PHE A 14 0.34 -20.63 0.67
CA PHE A 14 0.12 -21.51 -0.48
C PHE A 14 0.34 -20.78 -1.82
N ILE A 15 0.05 -19.48 -1.88
CA ILE A 15 0.30 -18.66 -3.07
C ILE A 15 1.80 -18.38 -3.20
N GLU A 16 2.50 -18.02 -2.13
CA GLU A 16 3.96 -17.79 -2.16
C GLU A 16 4.74 -19.02 -2.64
N THR A 17 4.37 -20.22 -2.21
CA THR A 17 5.00 -21.48 -2.66
C THR A 17 4.72 -21.84 -4.12
N LYS A 18 3.66 -21.28 -4.73
CA LYS A 18 3.29 -21.54 -6.14
C LYS A 18 3.97 -20.60 -7.13
N TYR A 19 4.39 -19.42 -6.70
CA TYR A 19 4.96 -18.38 -7.58
C TYR A 19 6.48 -18.19 -7.40
N ASP A 20 7.10 -18.85 -6.44
CA ASP A 20 8.56 -18.91 -6.31
C ASP A 20 9.16 -20.05 -7.18
N ALA A 21 9.90 -19.66 -8.22
CA ALA A 21 10.50 -20.59 -9.18
C ALA A 21 11.66 -21.43 -8.59
N GLN A 22 12.33 -20.99 -7.52
CA GLN A 22 13.35 -21.79 -6.83
C GLN A 22 12.72 -22.87 -5.95
N VAL A 23 11.58 -22.57 -5.32
CA VAL A 23 10.84 -23.55 -4.50
C VAL A 23 10.27 -24.69 -5.35
N GLN A 24 9.75 -24.40 -6.55
CA GLN A 24 9.27 -25.42 -7.49
C GLN A 24 10.39 -26.38 -7.94
N LEU A 25 11.60 -25.85 -8.18
CA LEU A 25 12.75 -26.64 -8.64
C LEU A 25 13.30 -27.56 -7.53
N ASN A 26 13.31 -27.08 -6.29
CA ASN A 26 13.73 -27.86 -5.12
C ASN A 26 12.73 -28.99 -4.77
N PHE A 27 11.43 -28.79 -5.01
CA PHE A 27 10.42 -29.83 -4.80
C PHE A 27 10.49 -30.97 -5.82
N GLY A 28 10.70 -30.62 -7.11
CA GLY A 28 10.81 -31.61 -8.19
C GLY A 28 12.05 -32.51 -8.09
N THR A 29 13.14 -31.99 -7.52
CA THR A 29 14.40 -32.72 -7.35
C THR A 29 14.45 -33.63 -6.12
N GLN A 30 13.64 -33.35 -5.08
CA GLN A 30 13.65 -34.14 -3.84
C GLN A 30 12.60 -35.27 -3.81
N TYR A 31 11.48 -35.14 -4.54
CA TYR A 31 10.34 -36.06 -4.39
C TYR A 31 9.80 -36.70 -5.69
N GLU A 32 10.42 -36.41 -6.85
CA GLU A 32 10.06 -36.96 -8.18
C GLU A 32 8.55 -36.95 -8.52
N ARG A 33 7.78 -35.99 -7.99
CA ARG A 33 6.34 -35.81 -8.27
C ARG A 33 5.96 -34.35 -8.43
N GLU A 34 5.05 -34.10 -9.36
CA GLU A 34 4.37 -32.81 -9.57
C GLU A 34 3.51 -32.42 -8.35
N PRO A 35 3.55 -31.14 -7.90
CA PRO A 35 2.78 -30.69 -6.76
C PRO A 35 1.26 -30.73 -7.03
N SER A 36 0.50 -31.15 -6.02
CA SER A 36 -0.96 -31.30 -6.12
C SER A 36 -1.67 -29.97 -6.45
N SER A 37 -2.65 -30.03 -7.35
CA SER A 37 -3.45 -28.89 -7.80
C SER A 37 -4.47 -28.36 -6.79
N ARG A 38 -4.61 -28.99 -5.61
CA ARG A 38 -5.55 -28.57 -4.55
C ARG A 38 -4.97 -28.80 -3.15
N PRO A 39 -5.08 -27.83 -2.22
CA PRO A 39 -4.59 -28.00 -0.87
C PRO A 39 -5.44 -29.04 -0.12
N THR A 40 -4.82 -30.07 0.44
CA THR A 40 -5.46 -31.01 1.37
C THR A 40 -4.97 -30.78 2.79
N ILE A 41 -5.85 -31.05 3.77
CA ILE A 41 -5.68 -30.75 5.21
C ILE A 41 -4.36 -31.29 5.79
N ARG A 42 -3.78 -32.35 5.21
CA ARG A 42 -2.51 -32.93 5.67
C ARG A 42 -1.25 -32.11 5.32
N ALA A 43 -1.34 -31.14 4.41
CA ALA A 43 -0.21 -30.30 4.01
C ALA A 43 0.03 -29.10 4.95
N CYS A 44 -1.02 -28.44 5.47
CA CYS A 44 -0.87 -27.31 6.42
C CYS A 44 -0.41 -27.79 7.84
N SER A 45 -0.40 -29.09 8.16
CA SER A 45 0.09 -29.61 9.46
C SER A 45 1.59 -29.94 9.52
N LEU A 46 2.27 -30.10 8.37
CA LEU A 46 3.71 -30.40 8.31
C LEU A 46 4.58 -29.14 8.30
N ILE A 47 4.04 -27.99 7.90
CA ILE A 47 4.76 -26.71 7.86
C ILE A 47 4.97 -26.15 9.28
N PHE A 48 4.05 -26.41 10.22
CA PHE A 48 4.20 -25.99 11.61
C PHE A 48 5.25 -26.77 12.42
N VAL A 49 5.76 -27.90 11.92
CA VAL A 49 6.74 -28.74 12.64
C VAL A 49 8.18 -28.47 12.18
N LEU A 50 8.41 -27.72 11.09
CA LEU A 50 9.75 -27.40 10.58
C LEU A 50 10.25 -25.98 10.90
N GLU A 51 9.43 -25.09 11.46
CA GLU A 51 9.88 -23.73 11.84
C GLU A 51 10.46 -23.62 13.25
N VAL A 52 10.36 -24.66 14.08
CA VAL A 52 10.90 -24.63 15.46
C VAL A 52 12.39 -24.97 15.54
N GLU A 53 12.99 -25.54 14.48
CA GLU A 53 14.42 -25.91 14.42
C GLU A 53 15.31 -24.84 13.75
N PHE A 54 14.74 -23.87 13.02
CA PHE A 54 15.52 -22.86 12.28
C PHE A 54 15.83 -21.57 13.08
N SER A 55 15.20 -21.36 14.25
CA SER A 55 15.40 -20.15 15.08
C SER A 55 16.63 -20.20 16.00
N VAL A 56 17.37 -21.32 16.03
CA VAL A 56 18.61 -21.45 16.84
C VAL A 56 19.90 -21.25 16.03
N TYR A 57 19.83 -21.33 14.69
CA TYR A 57 21.03 -21.18 13.83
C TYR A 57 21.36 -19.73 13.46
N SER A 58 20.40 -18.79 13.53
CA SER A 58 20.64 -17.38 13.19
C SER A 58 21.18 -16.54 14.37
N LEU A 59 21.10 -17.06 15.61
CA LEU A 59 21.60 -16.36 16.80
C LEU A 59 23.10 -16.60 17.08
N LEU A 60 23.75 -17.52 16.36
CA LEU A 60 25.17 -17.86 16.54
C LEU A 60 26.14 -17.07 15.65
N LEU A 61 25.66 -16.17 14.78
CA LEU A 61 26.52 -15.33 13.94
C LEU A 61 26.76 -13.91 14.50
N PHE A 62 26.21 -13.55 15.67
CA PHE A 62 26.37 -12.22 16.26
C PHE A 62 27.54 -12.06 17.25
N PHE A 63 28.39 -13.07 17.44
CA PHE A 63 29.56 -12.96 18.31
C PHE A 63 30.85 -13.38 17.62
N SER A 64 31.38 -12.52 16.73
CA SER A 64 32.84 -12.37 16.60
C SER A 64 33.23 -11.14 15.77
N LYS A 65 33.38 -9.98 16.44
CA LYS A 65 34.54 -9.07 16.37
C LYS A 65 34.15 -7.66 16.79
N GLY A 66 34.53 -7.32 18.01
CA GLY A 66 34.71 -5.94 18.45
C GLY A 66 36.21 -5.56 18.46
N SER A 67 36.46 -4.26 18.30
CA SER A 67 37.58 -3.44 18.81
C SER A 67 37.43 -2.06 18.14
N ASP A 68 36.80 -1.08 18.77
CA ASP A 68 37.39 -0.06 19.66
C ASP A 68 38.54 0.75 19.03
N GLU A 69 38.32 2.05 18.83
CA GLU A 69 39.24 3.12 19.23
C GLU A 69 38.58 4.52 19.05
N THR A 70 38.42 5.23 20.16
CA THR A 70 38.37 6.70 20.26
C THR A 70 39.82 7.25 20.15
N PRO A 71 40.18 8.57 20.05
CA PRO A 71 39.51 9.72 20.69
C PRO A 71 39.74 11.18 20.13
N LYS A 72 39.09 12.14 20.82
CA LYS A 72 39.44 13.58 21.06
C LYS A 72 39.16 14.68 20.01
N THR A 73 38.11 15.44 20.33
CA THR A 73 38.04 16.90 20.60
C THR A 73 39.11 17.85 20.04
N SER A 74 38.68 18.89 19.31
CA SER A 74 39.30 20.22 19.36
C SER A 74 38.32 21.35 19.00
N THR A 75 38.06 22.18 20.00
CA THR A 75 37.46 23.52 20.03
C THR A 75 38.05 24.47 18.97
N THR A 76 37.23 25.32 18.34
CA THR A 76 37.59 26.73 18.05
C THR A 76 36.33 27.60 17.99
N SER A 77 36.36 28.70 18.74
CA SER A 77 35.36 29.77 18.84
C SER A 77 35.61 30.84 17.77
N GLY A 78 34.54 31.39 17.19
CA GLY A 78 34.61 32.55 16.30
C GLY A 78 33.23 33.14 15.96
N SER A 79 32.78 34.11 16.76
CA SER A 79 31.61 34.96 16.48
C SER A 79 31.99 36.10 15.51
N VAL A 80 31.19 36.34 14.46
CA VAL A 80 31.04 37.65 13.81
C VAL A 80 29.58 37.87 13.39
N LYS A 81 29.13 39.12 13.56
CA LYS A 81 27.75 39.63 13.63
C LYS A 81 27.11 39.95 12.26
N THR A 82 25.80 39.75 12.23
CA THR A 82 24.69 40.60 11.71
C THR A 82 24.82 41.44 10.43
N ALA A 83 23.92 41.18 9.47
CA ALA A 83 23.06 42.14 8.72
C ALA A 83 22.03 41.29 7.94
N SER A 84 20.70 41.34 8.12
CA SER A 84 19.69 42.39 7.95
C SER A 84 19.70 43.08 6.58
N SER A 85 19.06 42.46 5.59
CA SER A 85 18.50 43.15 4.42
C SER A 85 17.36 42.35 3.76
N THR A 86 16.13 42.80 3.94
CA THR A 86 15.02 42.70 2.96
C THR A 86 14.94 44.02 2.18
N PRO A 87 14.22 44.16 1.04
CA PRO A 87 13.33 43.20 0.37
C PRO A 87 13.53 43.09 -1.17
N LEU A 88 13.10 41.98 -1.76
CA LEU A 88 12.48 42.02 -3.08
C LEU A 88 11.32 41.02 -3.09
N ALA A 89 10.10 41.55 -3.09
CA ALA A 89 8.88 40.78 -3.25
C ALA A 89 8.90 40.10 -4.62
N THR A 90 9.38 38.86 -4.62
CA THR A 90 9.02 37.88 -5.62
C THR A 90 7.62 37.42 -5.25
N PRO A 91 6.67 37.22 -6.18
CA PRO A 91 5.41 36.58 -5.83
C PRO A 91 5.74 35.19 -5.29
N SER A 92 5.77 35.07 -3.96
CA SER A 92 5.68 33.80 -3.28
C SER A 92 4.39 33.19 -3.80
N ARG A 93 4.51 32.25 -4.75
CA ARG A 93 3.51 31.21 -4.92
C ARG A 93 3.39 30.64 -3.53
N THR A 94 2.35 31.06 -2.82
CA THR A 94 1.88 30.36 -1.65
C THR A 94 1.61 28.96 -2.15
N VAL A 95 2.59 28.07 -1.99
CA VAL A 95 2.33 26.64 -1.87
C VAL A 95 1.49 26.59 -0.61
N ALA A 96 0.19 26.81 -0.80
CA ALA A 96 -0.81 26.45 0.18
C ALA A 96 -0.39 25.05 0.61
N SER A 97 -0.19 24.87 1.91
CA SER A 97 -0.03 23.56 2.52
C SER A 97 -0.95 22.61 1.75
N LEU A 98 -0.38 21.66 1.02
CA LEU A 98 -1.10 20.71 0.18
C LEU A 98 -1.75 19.67 1.11
N ASP A 99 -2.50 20.17 2.09
CA ASP A 99 -3.39 19.39 2.91
C ASP A 99 -4.57 19.03 2.03
N CYS A 100 -4.39 17.91 1.34
CA CYS A 100 -5.39 17.31 0.46
C CYS A 100 -6.28 16.33 1.22
N ASN A 101 -6.16 16.24 2.56
CA ASN A 101 -6.93 15.26 3.32
C ASN A 101 -8.42 15.62 3.31
N LYS A 102 -9.28 14.64 3.02
CA LYS A 102 -10.73 14.86 2.92
C LYS A 102 -11.53 13.65 3.40
N SER A 103 -12.78 13.86 3.76
CA SER A 103 -13.70 12.77 4.06
C SER A 103 -15.11 13.11 3.61
N TRP A 104 -15.85 12.12 3.11
CA TRP A 104 -17.22 12.28 2.64
C TRP A 104 -18.10 11.18 3.16
N SER A 105 -19.39 11.47 3.30
CA SER A 105 -20.45 10.49 3.56
C SER A 105 -21.55 10.55 2.49
N SER A 106 -21.37 11.33 1.43
CA SER A 106 -22.30 11.39 0.29
C SER A 106 -22.41 10.04 -0.41
N LYS A 107 -23.58 9.75 -0.98
CA LYS A 107 -23.83 8.51 -1.72
C LYS A 107 -22.93 8.40 -2.93
N ASP A 108 -22.65 9.50 -3.60
CA ASP A 108 -21.79 9.60 -4.75
C ASP A 108 -20.81 10.77 -4.60
N TYR A 109 -19.65 10.64 -5.24
CA TYR A 109 -18.63 11.69 -5.27
C TYR A 109 -17.64 11.51 -6.41
N GLU A 110 -17.19 12.60 -7.00
CA GLU A 110 -16.08 12.61 -7.94
C GLU A 110 -14.79 13.01 -7.23
N LEU A 111 -13.83 12.08 -7.19
CA LEU A 111 -12.51 12.31 -6.62
C LEU A 111 -11.47 12.45 -7.74
N VAL A 112 -10.78 13.59 -7.72
CA VAL A 112 -9.62 13.88 -8.57
C VAL A 112 -8.37 14.06 -7.72
N HIS A 113 -7.22 13.75 -8.31
CA HIS A 113 -5.95 14.04 -7.66
C HIS A 113 -5.74 15.57 -7.52
N PRO A 114 -5.01 16.04 -6.50
CA PRO A 114 -4.73 17.48 -6.36
C PRO A 114 -3.86 17.98 -7.51
N GLY A 115 -4.29 19.06 -8.16
CA GLY A 115 -3.59 19.64 -9.32
C GLY A 115 -4.21 19.30 -10.67
N PHE A 116 -5.19 18.39 -10.72
CA PHE A 116 -5.95 18.07 -11.94
C PHE A 116 -6.47 19.36 -12.64
N PRO A 117 -6.41 19.47 -13.99
CA PRO A 117 -6.13 18.42 -14.97
C PRO A 117 -4.65 18.20 -15.33
N GLU A 118 -3.74 18.99 -14.75
CA GLU A 118 -2.30 18.82 -14.96
C GLU A 118 -1.81 17.51 -14.33
N ASP A 119 -0.56 17.13 -14.61
CA ASP A 119 0.06 15.99 -13.94
C ASP A 119 0.18 16.24 -12.43
N TYR A 120 0.05 15.17 -11.63
CA TYR A 120 0.21 15.28 -10.18
C TYR A 120 1.64 15.68 -9.80
N SER A 121 1.81 16.22 -8.59
CA SER A 121 3.13 16.60 -8.07
C SER A 121 3.82 15.42 -7.36
N ASN A 122 5.15 15.48 -7.32
CA ASN A 122 5.96 14.57 -6.51
C ASN A 122 5.81 14.86 -5.00
N GLY A 123 6.13 13.87 -4.16
CA GLY A 123 6.17 13.99 -2.70
C GLY A 123 4.79 14.19 -2.05
N MET A 124 3.72 13.74 -2.70
CA MET A 124 2.35 13.88 -2.19
C MET A 124 2.00 12.74 -1.24
N LEU A 125 1.20 13.07 -0.22
CA LEU A 125 0.61 12.09 0.68
C LEU A 125 -0.78 12.53 1.13
N CYS A 126 -1.78 12.21 0.32
CA CYS A 126 -3.18 12.55 0.55
C CYS A 126 -3.93 11.39 1.19
N ARG A 127 -4.72 11.68 2.23
CA ARG A 127 -5.57 10.69 2.89
C ARG A 127 -7.03 11.03 2.72
N TYR A 128 -7.80 10.05 2.29
CA TYR A 128 -9.23 10.18 2.10
C TYR A 128 -9.98 9.14 2.93
N ALA A 129 -11.23 9.46 3.30
CA ALA A 129 -12.12 8.51 3.96
C ALA A 129 -13.52 8.60 3.37
N ILE A 130 -14.01 7.48 2.82
CA ILE A 130 -15.39 7.35 2.36
C ILE A 130 -16.19 6.68 3.47
N ARG A 131 -17.00 7.46 4.19
CA ARG A 131 -17.85 6.98 5.28
C ARG A 131 -19.18 6.48 4.73
N LYS A 132 -19.72 5.43 5.35
CA LYS A 132 -21.06 4.93 5.02
C LYS A 132 -22.09 6.07 5.10
N ASN A 133 -22.90 6.22 4.06
CA ASN A 133 -24.02 7.18 4.04
C ASN A 133 -25.16 6.71 4.96
N SER A 134 -25.34 5.39 5.09
CA SER A 134 -26.30 4.74 5.97
C SER A 134 -25.83 3.32 6.32
N GLU A 135 -26.41 2.72 7.36
CA GLU A 135 -26.09 1.34 7.78
C GLU A 135 -26.40 0.28 6.73
N SER A 136 -27.32 0.58 5.81
CA SER A 136 -27.66 -0.31 4.68
C SER A 136 -26.57 -0.35 3.59
N VAL A 137 -25.57 0.53 3.64
CA VAL A 137 -24.47 0.51 2.67
C VAL A 137 -23.53 -0.65 3.00
N CYS A 138 -23.30 -1.49 2.00
CA CYS A 138 -22.46 -2.67 2.10
C CYS A 138 -21.22 -2.59 1.20
N GLY A 139 -21.21 -1.71 0.18
CA GLY A 139 -20.09 -1.60 -0.75
C GLY A 139 -19.91 -0.21 -1.35
N LEU A 140 -18.76 -0.02 -1.98
CA LEU A 140 -18.38 1.15 -2.75
C LEU A 140 -18.03 0.73 -4.17
N GLU A 141 -18.83 1.18 -5.13
CA GLU A 141 -18.53 1.04 -6.55
C GLU A 141 -17.67 2.23 -7.02
N ILE A 142 -16.59 1.93 -7.75
CA ILE A 142 -15.62 2.91 -8.22
C ILE A 142 -15.52 2.79 -9.75
N THR A 143 -15.85 3.86 -10.45
CA THR A 143 -15.66 3.99 -11.90
C THR A 143 -14.42 4.81 -12.19
N PHE A 144 -13.48 4.27 -12.96
CA PHE A 144 -12.25 4.95 -13.35
C PHE A 144 -12.47 5.73 -14.64
N LYS A 145 -12.56 7.08 -14.56
CA LYS A 145 -12.65 7.93 -15.76
C LYS A 145 -11.28 8.20 -16.36
N LYS A 146 -10.30 8.47 -15.50
CA LYS A 146 -8.88 8.58 -15.82
C LYS A 146 -8.09 7.90 -14.71
N PHE A 147 -7.09 7.11 -15.08
CA PHE A 147 -6.14 6.57 -14.12
C PHE A 147 -4.82 6.28 -14.83
N ASP A 148 -3.79 7.04 -14.49
CA ASP A 148 -2.43 6.86 -14.99
C ASP A 148 -1.43 7.33 -13.93
N LEU A 149 -0.81 6.38 -13.23
CA LEU A 149 0.23 6.61 -12.22
C LEU A 149 1.54 5.92 -12.63
N GLU A 150 2.68 6.33 -12.07
CA GLU A 150 3.96 5.68 -12.34
C GLU A 150 3.90 4.18 -12.04
N THR A 151 4.19 3.35 -13.05
CA THR A 151 4.22 1.89 -12.90
C THR A 151 5.47 1.47 -12.12
N SER A 152 5.29 0.64 -11.10
CA SER A 152 6.38 0.03 -10.32
C SER A 152 5.95 -1.32 -9.77
N ALA A 153 6.93 -2.17 -9.44
CA ALA A 153 6.65 -3.43 -8.74
C ALA A 153 5.94 -3.12 -7.42
N GLY A 154 4.81 -3.79 -7.17
CA GLY A 154 4.01 -3.60 -5.95
C GLY A 154 3.43 -2.19 -5.76
N CYS A 155 3.49 -1.32 -6.77
CA CYS A 155 3.09 0.09 -6.66
C CYS A 155 3.78 0.80 -5.48
N GLU A 156 5.08 0.57 -5.35
CA GLU A 156 5.91 1.14 -4.27
C GLU A 156 6.28 2.61 -4.50
N LYS A 157 6.28 3.07 -5.75
CA LYS A 157 6.61 4.46 -6.12
C LYS A 157 5.40 5.38 -5.94
N ASP A 158 4.50 5.32 -6.92
CA ASP A 158 3.25 6.09 -6.92
C ASP A 158 2.08 5.13 -6.83
N PHE A 159 1.10 5.45 -6.00
CA PHE A 159 -0.05 4.57 -5.77
C PHE A 159 -1.29 5.34 -5.34
N LEU A 160 -2.44 4.83 -5.75
CA LEU A 160 -3.70 5.05 -5.04
C LEU A 160 -4.05 3.76 -4.30
N ALA A 161 -4.00 3.81 -2.97
CA ALA A 161 -4.45 2.72 -2.13
C ALA A 161 -5.95 2.88 -1.83
N ILE A 162 -6.71 1.79 -1.92
CA ILE A 162 -8.13 1.71 -1.60
C ILE A 162 -8.30 0.51 -0.67
N GLY A 163 -8.58 0.77 0.62
CA GLY A 163 -8.45 -0.27 1.64
C GLY A 163 -6.99 -0.78 1.70
N ASP A 164 -6.83 -2.08 1.53
CA ASP A 164 -5.52 -2.77 1.55
C ASP A 164 -4.89 -2.93 0.16
N GLU A 165 -5.62 -2.58 -0.92
CA GLU A 165 -5.13 -2.73 -2.30
C GLU A 165 -4.43 -1.47 -2.78
N ARG A 166 -3.29 -1.62 -3.46
CA ARG A 166 -2.55 -0.53 -4.11
C ARG A 166 -2.66 -0.61 -5.62
N LEU A 167 -3.06 0.49 -6.24
CA LEU A 167 -3.23 0.63 -7.69
C LEU A 167 -2.20 1.59 -8.27
N CYS A 168 -1.60 1.23 -9.41
CA CYS A 168 -0.69 2.08 -10.19
C CYS A 168 -0.67 1.65 -11.67
N GLY A 169 0.05 2.38 -12.52
CA GLY A 169 -0.02 2.21 -13.97
C GLY A 169 -1.29 2.79 -14.55
N SER A 170 -1.73 2.25 -15.69
CA SER A 170 -2.91 2.75 -16.40
C SER A 170 -4.08 1.77 -16.26
N ILE A 171 -5.25 2.26 -15.82
CA ILE A 171 -6.50 1.49 -15.80
C ILE A 171 -7.39 2.01 -16.95
N PRO A 172 -7.99 1.15 -17.77
CA PRO A 172 -8.85 1.59 -18.86
C PRO A 172 -10.00 2.47 -18.37
N SER A 173 -10.31 3.53 -19.12
CA SER A 173 -11.47 4.38 -18.84
C SER A 173 -12.76 3.56 -18.81
N ASP A 174 -13.66 3.94 -17.92
CA ASP A 174 -14.94 3.30 -17.62
C ASP A 174 -14.83 1.89 -17.02
N SER A 175 -13.63 1.47 -16.58
CA SER A 175 -13.50 0.28 -15.71
C SER A 175 -14.24 0.52 -14.40
N VAL A 176 -14.94 -0.50 -13.91
CA VAL A 176 -15.70 -0.47 -12.67
C VAL A 176 -15.21 -1.56 -11.72
N VAL A 177 -14.98 -1.20 -10.46
CA VAL A 177 -14.57 -2.13 -9.40
C VAL A 177 -15.39 -1.85 -8.15
N GLN A 178 -15.79 -2.90 -7.44
CA GLN A 178 -16.51 -2.79 -6.17
C GLN A 178 -15.61 -3.18 -5.00
N TYR A 179 -15.66 -2.36 -3.95
CA TYR A 179 -14.95 -2.59 -2.69
C TYR A 179 -15.99 -2.76 -1.58
N PRO A 180 -16.08 -3.94 -0.94
CA PRO A 180 -16.98 -4.12 0.19
C PRO A 180 -16.51 -3.29 1.39
N PHE A 181 -17.45 -2.88 2.23
CA PHE A 181 -17.12 -2.41 3.57
C PHE A 181 -16.92 -3.62 4.48
N ASP A 182 -15.74 -3.74 5.09
CA ASP A 182 -15.48 -4.78 6.08
C ASP A 182 -16.51 -4.77 7.22
N ASP A 183 -16.73 -5.95 7.81
CA ASP A 183 -17.62 -6.12 8.97
C ASP A 183 -17.24 -5.17 10.11
N GLY A 184 -18.22 -4.35 10.52
CA GLY A 184 -18.03 -3.35 11.57
C GLY A 184 -17.22 -2.11 11.17
N SER A 185 -16.75 -2.02 9.91
CA SER A 185 -16.14 -0.81 9.40
C SER A 185 -17.20 0.23 9.03
N SER A 186 -16.94 1.49 9.39
CA SER A 186 -17.78 2.65 9.06
C SER A 186 -17.26 3.44 7.87
N TYR A 187 -16.07 3.12 7.35
CA TYR A 187 -15.44 3.83 6.25
C TYR A 187 -14.42 2.99 5.47
N ILE A 188 -14.20 3.33 4.20
CA ILE A 188 -13.08 2.81 3.39
C ILE A 188 -11.99 3.90 3.36
N PRO A 189 -10.75 3.61 3.79
CA PRO A 189 -9.63 4.53 3.66
C PRO A 189 -9.10 4.53 2.22
N LEU A 190 -8.71 5.70 1.73
CA LEU A 190 -7.89 5.79 0.52
C LEU A 190 -6.65 6.62 0.81
N VAL A 191 -5.53 6.26 0.18
CA VAL A 191 -4.27 7.00 0.31
C VAL A 191 -3.65 7.18 -1.06
N PHE A 192 -3.44 8.42 -1.47
CA PHE A 192 -2.64 8.73 -2.65
C PHE A 192 -1.23 9.14 -2.21
N GLY A 193 -0.23 8.36 -2.62
CA GLY A 193 1.18 8.61 -2.33
C GLY A 193 1.99 8.71 -3.61
N THR A 194 2.93 9.65 -3.65
CA THR A 194 3.90 9.77 -4.75
C THR A 194 5.32 9.89 -4.23
N ASN A 195 6.28 9.42 -5.02
CA ASN A 195 7.70 9.54 -4.74
C ASN A 195 8.24 10.94 -5.14
N ASP A 196 9.56 11.13 -5.13
CA ASP A 196 10.19 12.42 -5.48
C ASP A 196 10.43 12.63 -6.99
N ASN A 197 10.08 11.68 -7.85
CA ASN A 197 10.37 11.74 -9.29
C ASN A 197 9.45 10.86 -10.15
N GLY A 198 8.98 11.43 -11.27
CA GLY A 198 8.12 10.74 -12.22
C GLY A 198 6.66 11.09 -11.95
N THR A 199 6.05 11.85 -12.85
CA THR A 199 4.65 12.25 -12.77
C THR A 199 3.89 11.73 -13.99
N LYS A 200 2.59 11.56 -13.83
CA LYS A 200 1.66 11.10 -14.88
C LYS A 200 0.33 11.85 -14.77
N GLY A 201 -0.63 11.47 -15.60
CA GLY A 201 -1.93 12.14 -15.69
C GLY A 201 -2.83 12.00 -14.46
N GLY A 202 -2.44 11.20 -13.48
CA GLY A 202 -3.13 11.05 -12.20
C GLY A 202 -4.44 10.28 -12.34
N PHE A 203 -5.38 10.57 -11.44
CA PHE A 203 -6.70 9.94 -11.45
C PHE A 203 -7.86 10.93 -11.43
N GLN A 204 -8.98 10.46 -12.00
CA GLN A 204 -10.33 10.98 -11.89
C GLN A 204 -11.25 9.76 -11.76
N ILE A 205 -11.84 9.59 -10.59
CA ILE A 205 -12.67 8.44 -10.24
C ILE A 205 -14.01 8.88 -9.69
N LEU A 206 -15.06 8.15 -10.04
CA LEU A 206 -16.40 8.37 -9.54
C LEU A 206 -16.74 7.26 -8.56
N PHE A 207 -17.20 7.64 -7.38
CA PHE A 207 -17.65 6.73 -6.34
C PHE A 207 -19.15 6.69 -6.26
N GLN A 208 -19.70 5.52 -6.01
CA GLN A 208 -21.11 5.32 -5.69
C GLN A 208 -21.25 4.27 -4.59
N GLN A 209 -21.88 4.64 -3.47
CA GLN A 209 -22.19 3.73 -2.37
C GLN A 209 -23.37 2.85 -2.75
N ILE A 210 -23.22 1.55 -2.59
CA ILE A 210 -24.22 0.52 -2.92
C ILE A 210 -24.70 -0.20 -1.67
N SER A 211 -25.99 -0.53 -1.65
CA SER A 211 -26.67 -1.23 -0.55
C SER A 211 -27.08 -2.66 -0.88
N ILE A 212 -26.76 -3.12 -2.09
CA ILE A 212 -26.97 -4.50 -2.52
C ILE A 212 -25.58 -5.01 -2.90
N CYS A 213 -25.06 -5.94 -2.12
CA CYS A 213 -23.77 -6.55 -2.39
C CYS A 213 -23.98 -7.97 -2.91
N GLU A 214 -23.07 -8.48 -3.73
CA GLU A 214 -23.25 -9.76 -4.42
C GLU A 214 -23.44 -10.95 -3.45
N GLU A 215 -23.02 -10.82 -2.19
CA GLU A 215 -23.23 -11.83 -1.14
C GLU A 215 -24.70 -11.96 -0.71
N ASP A 216 -25.55 -10.96 -0.97
CA ASP A 216 -26.98 -10.95 -0.58
C ASP A 216 -27.91 -11.53 -1.68
N LEU A 217 -27.36 -11.94 -2.83
CA LEU A 217 -28.13 -12.46 -3.97
C LEU A 217 -28.19 -14.00 -4.05
N ASN A 218 -27.78 -14.71 -2.99
CA ASN A 218 -27.80 -16.17 -2.91
C ASN A 218 -28.47 -16.69 -1.62
#